data_AF-A0A248UB68-F1
#
_entry.id   AF-A0A248UB68-F1
#
_cell.length_a   1.000
_cell.length_b   1.000
_cell.length_c   1.000
_cell.angle_alpha   90.00
_cell.angle_beta   90.00
_cell.angle_gamma   90.00
#
_symmetry.space_group_name_H-M   'P 1'
#
loop_
_entity.id
_entity.type
_entity.pdbx_description
1 polymer ?
#
loop_
_entity_poly.entity_id
_entity_poly.type
_entity_poly.pdbx_seq_one_letter_code
_entity_poly.pdbx_strand_id
1 'polypeptide(L)' 'MVWIDDDDQRNESVGQYRSLDKLKAGGGDWDETDTGWWIFTDSKTQQKVEPTAWISETDDGDDDNEDN' A
#
# COMPACT_ATOMS: atom_id res chain seq x y z
N MET A 1 -0.82 0.84 5.95
CA MET A 1 -0.29 1.89 5.06
C MET A 1 -1.39 2.90 4.77
N VAL A 2 -1.01 4.13 4.45
CA VAL A 2 -1.91 5.23 4.11
C VAL A 2 -1.78 5.53 2.63
N TRP A 3 -2.91 5.71 1.95
CA TRP A 3 -2.98 6.10 0.54
C TRP A 3 -4.12 7.11 0.34
N ILE A 4 -4.02 7.90 -0.71
CA ILE A 4 -5.04 8.86 -1.15
C ILE A 4 -5.64 8.33 -2.45
N ASP A 5 -6.97 8.31 -2.54
CA ASP A 5 -7.68 7.96 -3.77
C ASP A 5 -7.94 9.20 -4.66
N ASP A 6 -8.58 9.01 -5.81
CA ASP A 6 -8.85 10.07 -6.80
C ASP A 6 -9.78 11.19 -6.25
N ASP A 7 -10.54 10.92 -5.18
CA ASP A 7 -11.38 11.89 -4.45
C ASP A 7 -10.62 12.65 -3.34
N ASP A 8 -9.29 12.55 -3.30
CA ASP A 8 -8.44 13.12 -2.23
C ASP A 8 -8.74 12.55 -0.82
N GLN A 9 -9.46 11.43 -0.73
CA GLN A 9 -9.80 10.82 0.54
C GLN A 9 -8.66 9.92 1.06
N ARG A 10 -8.28 10.17 2.32
CA ARG A 10 -7.28 9.38 3.04
C ARG A 10 -7.88 8.04 3.46
N ASN A 11 -7.28 6.96 2.97
CA ASN A 11 -7.68 5.59 3.28
C ASN A 11 -6.55 4.84 3.98
N GLU A 12 -6.94 3.94 4.89
CA GLU A 12 -6.01 3.12 5.68
C GLU A 12 -6.27 1.64 5.38
N SER A 13 -5.27 0.93 4.89
CA SER A 13 -5.41 -0.49 4.52
C SER A 13 -4.09 -1.25 4.60
N VAL A 14 -4.18 -2.58 4.57
CA VAL A 14 -3.03 -3.47 4.48
C VAL A 14 -2.74 -3.73 3.01
N GLY A 15 -1.65 -3.16 2.50
CA GLY A 15 -1.17 -3.45 1.15
C GLY A 15 -0.34 -4.72 1.11
N GLN A 16 -0.44 -5.44 0.00
CA GLN A 16 0.41 -6.57 -0.32
C GLN A 16 1.25 -6.25 -1.55
N TYR A 17 2.56 -6.34 -1.40
CA TYR A 17 3.46 -6.16 -2.53
C TYR A 17 3.36 -7.37 -3.47
N ARG A 18 3.13 -7.09 -4.75
CA ARG A 18 3.13 -8.08 -5.83
C ARG A 18 4.26 -7.78 -6.80
N SER A 19 5.21 -8.69 -6.85
CA SER A 19 6.26 -8.71 -7.86
C SER A 19 5.76 -9.31 -9.17
N LEU A 20 6.37 -8.89 -10.29
CA LEU A 20 6.08 -9.39 -11.63
C LEU A 20 6.06 -10.91 -11.70
N ASP A 21 7.04 -11.59 -11.09
CA ASP A 21 7.10 -13.06 -11.05
C ASP A 21 5.85 -13.68 -10.42
N LYS A 22 5.31 -13.05 -9.37
CA LYS A 22 4.14 -13.54 -8.64
C LYS A 22 2.85 -13.30 -9.43
N LEU A 23 2.79 -12.20 -10.17
CA LEU A 23 1.69 -11.89 -11.10
C LEU A 23 1.71 -12.84 -12.30
N LYS A 24 2.86 -13.02 -12.94
CA LYS A 24 3.07 -13.96 -14.04
C LYS A 24 2.78 -15.40 -13.63
N ALA A 25 3.12 -15.79 -12.40
CA ALA A 25 2.78 -17.11 -11.86
C ALA A 25 1.27 -17.35 -11.74
N GLY A 26 0.45 -16.29 -11.59
CA GLY A 26 -1.01 -16.38 -11.55
C GLY A 26 -1.66 -16.54 -12.93
N GLY A 27 -0.91 -16.36 -14.01
CA GLY A 27 -1.42 -16.31 -15.38
C GLY A 27 -2.10 -14.98 -15.69
N GLY A 28 -1.81 -14.42 -16.86
CA GLY A 28 -2.31 -13.12 -17.31
C GLY A 28 -1.26 -12.32 -18.09
N ASP A 29 -1.72 -11.27 -18.76
CA ASP A 29 -0.88 -10.29 -19.44
C ASP A 29 -0.44 -9.24 -18.41
N TRP A 30 0.62 -9.56 -17.67
CA TRP A 30 1.16 -8.71 -16.60
C TRP A 30 2.51 -8.15 -17.01
N ASP A 31 2.69 -6.84 -16.83
CA ASP A 31 3.90 -6.10 -17.16
C ASP A 31 4.57 -5.48 -15.93
N GLU A 32 5.78 -4.93 -16.12
CA GLU A 32 6.51 -4.23 -15.05
C GLU A 32 5.68 -3.09 -14.44
N THR A 33 4.78 -2.50 -15.23
CA THR A 33 3.82 -1.47 -14.78
C THR A 33 2.79 -1.99 -13.79
N ASP A 34 2.54 -3.30 -13.72
CA ASP A 34 1.61 -3.89 -12.74
C ASP A 34 2.28 -4.25 -11.42
N THR A 35 3.62 -4.26 -11.41
CA THR A 35 4.40 -4.50 -10.19
C THR A 35 4.21 -3.34 -9.23
N GLY A 36 3.94 -3.64 -7.95
CA GLY A 36 3.72 -2.63 -6.93
C GLY A 36 2.89 -3.12 -5.75
N TRP A 37 2.35 -2.15 -5.02
CA TRP A 37 1.50 -2.40 -3.86
C TRP A 37 0.05 -2.50 -4.29
N TRP A 38 -0.58 -3.61 -3.90
CA TRP A 38 -1.99 -3.86 -4.17
C TRP A 38 -2.75 -3.92 -2.85
N ILE A 39 -3.88 -3.22 -2.78
CA ILE A 39 -4.80 -3.24 -1.64
C ILE A 39 -6.14 -3.77 -2.04
N PHE A 40 -6.92 -4.23 -1.07
CA PHE A 40 -8.35 -4.44 -1.26
C PHE A 40 -9.08 -3.12 -1.01
N THR A 41 -9.72 -2.58 -2.04
CA THR A 41 -10.63 -1.42 -1.90
C THR A 41 -12.03 -1.87 -1.49
N ASP A 42 -12.37 -3.12 -1.77
CA ASP A 42 -13.58 -3.82 -1.32
C ASP A 42 -13.22 -5.29 -1.06
N SER A 43 -14.12 -6.05 -0.43
CA SER A 43 -13.96 -7.47 -0.09
C SER A 43 -13.51 -8.38 -1.25
N LYS A 44 -13.69 -7.95 -2.50
CA LYS A 44 -13.36 -8.70 -3.73
C LYS A 44 -12.52 -7.92 -4.74
N THR A 45 -12.32 -6.62 -4.55
CA THR A 45 -11.69 -5.76 -5.55
C THR A 45 -10.32 -5.37 -5.05
N GLN A 46 -9.29 -5.64 -5.85
CA GLN A 46 -7.93 -5.15 -5.58
C GLN A 46 -7.57 -4.06 -6.56
N GLN A 47 -6.90 -3.03 -6.05
CA GLN A 47 -6.36 -1.95 -6.87
C GLN A 47 -4.88 -1.74 -6.54
N LYS A 48 -4.09 -1.47 -7.58
CA LYS A 48 -2.72 -1.00 -7.42
C LYS A 48 -2.76 0.42 -6.86
N VAL A 49 -1.99 0.66 -5.81
CA VAL A 49 -1.89 1.98 -5.17
C VAL A 49 -0.44 2.32 -4.91
N GLU A 50 -0.18 3.62 -4.85
CA GLU A 50 1.09 4.16 -4.42
C GLU A 50 0.95 4.62 -2.97
N PRO A 51 1.46 3.85 -1.99
CA PRO A 51 1.34 4.22 -0.59
C PRO A 51 2.05 5.56 -0.36
N THR A 52 1.31 6.53 0.18
CA THR A 52 1.81 7.86 0.48
C THR A 52 2.57 7.87 1.81
N ALA A 53 2.19 6.99 2.74
CA ALA A 53 2.91 6.78 3.99
C ALA A 53 2.80 5.33 4.49
N TRP A 54 3.82 4.90 5.22
CA TRP A 54 3.84 3.64 5.93
C TRP A 54 3.49 3.90 7.39
N ILE A 55 2.34 3.37 7.82
CA ILE A 55 2.09 3.16 9.24
C ILE A 55 2.83 1.87 9.60
N SER A 56 4.02 2.03 10.15
CA SER A 56 4.69 0.99 10.91
C SER A 56 3.78 0.61 12.08
N GLU A 57 3.65 -0.67 12.41
CA GLU A 57 2.91 -1.08 13.62
C GLU A 57 3.59 -0.55 14.90
N THR A 58 4.84 -0.10 14.77
CA THR A 58 5.50 0.92 15.62
C THR A 58 5.29 2.31 15.02
N ASP A 59 4.08 2.86 15.16
CA ASP A 59 4.00 4.27 15.58
C ASP A 59 4.49 4.24 17.03
N ASP A 60 5.80 4.15 17.21
CA ASP A 60 6.44 4.59 18.44
C ASP A 60 6.02 6.05 18.53
N GLY A 61 5.04 6.32 19.37
CA GLY A 61 4.70 7.67 19.80
C GLY A 61 5.84 8.24 20.65
N ASP A 62 7.04 8.37 20.07
CA ASP A 62 8.20 9.00 20.69
C ASP A 62 9.28 9.26 19.61
N ASP A 63 9.24 10.43 18.99
CA ASP A 63 10.49 11.11 18.59
C ASP A 63 10.39 12.54 19.13
N ASP A 64 10.99 12.67 20.31
CA ASP A 64 11.80 13.80 20.77
C ASP A 64 11.12 15.14 21.12
N ASN A 65 11.12 15.46 22.43
CA ASN A 65 11.88 16.58 23.03
C ASN A 65 11.11 17.35 24.13
N GLU A 66 11.56 17.25 25.40
CA GLU A 66 11.64 18.45 26.26
C GLU A 66 12.87 18.36 27.19
N ASP A 67 13.95 18.99 26.73
CA ASP A 67 15.03 19.54 27.56
C ASP A 67 14.44 20.51 28.60
N ASN A 68 14.53 20.17 29.91
CA ASN A 68 14.71 21.10 31.06
C ASN A 68 14.91 20.37 32.40
#